data_AF-A0A7W6K1J5-F1
#
_entry.id   AF-A0A7W6K1J5-F1
#
_cell.length_a   1.000
_cell.length_b   1.000
_cell.length_c   1.000
_cell.angle_alpha   90.00
_cell.angle_beta   90.00
_cell.angle_gamma   90.00
#
_symmetry.space_group_name_H-M   'P 1'
#
loop_
_entity.id
_entity.type
_entity.pdbx_description
1 polymer ?
#
loop_
_entity_poly.entity_id
_entity_poly.type
_entity_poly.pdbx_seq_one_letter_code
_entity_poly.pdbx_strand_id
1 'polypeptide(L)'
;MRKVISFIGACVVLSAIAFVTVSPIEWRPDDIFGVNEDRALAFAILSGLFTAAYPRRWRLVALGTTGIACGLEIMQLLSASRHAEIEDAVVKASGALAGIALALLCRQIWFILNARRHRDARRIIAHTSPGISAVFFDPADGLLRLRFTDGKERLFAGVDQGAVTGLLQTPEPMRYYRTHIESRYEQRLAA
;
A
#
# COMPACT_ATOMS: atom_id res chain seq x y z
N MET A 1 -5.49 3.83 12.51
CA MET A 1 -6.51 4.74 11.95
C MET A 1 -6.36 4.97 10.45
N ARG A 2 -5.22 5.45 9.91
CA ARG A 2 -5.02 5.67 8.45
C ARG A 2 -5.47 4.51 7.54
N LYS A 3 -5.06 3.27 7.85
CA LYS A 3 -5.47 2.08 7.06
C LYS A 3 -6.98 1.88 7.01
N VAL A 4 -7.66 2.09 8.14
CA VAL A 4 -9.11 1.93 8.26
C VAL A 4 -9.83 3.00 7.43
N ILE A 5 -9.38 4.25 7.50
CA ILE A 5 -9.95 5.34 6.70
C ILE A 5 -9.80 5.06 5.19
N SER A 6 -8.61 4.67 4.74
CA SER A 6 -8.39 4.31 3.33
C SER A 6 -9.22 3.11 2.89
N PHE A 7 -9.38 2.11 3.76
CA PHE A 7 -10.22 0.94 3.48
C PHE A 7 -11.70 1.30 3.36
N ILE A 8 -12.24 2.04 4.33
CA ILE A 8 -13.63 2.53 4.29
C ILE A 8 -13.85 3.38 3.03
N GLY A 9 -12.92 4.29 2.73
CA GLY A 9 -12.97 5.09 1.51
C GLY A 9 -13.01 4.23 0.24
N ALA A 10 -12.18 3.19 0.16
CA ALA A 10 -12.20 2.25 -0.97
C ALA A 10 -13.54 1.51 -1.09
N CYS A 11 -14.15 1.10 0.03
CA CYS A 11 -15.48 0.47 0.03
C CYS A 11 -16.58 1.43 -0.47
N VAL A 12 -16.52 2.70 -0.07
CA VAL A 12 -17.47 3.72 -0.55
C VAL A 12 -17.32 3.93 -2.06
N VAL A 13 -16.08 4.10 -2.54
CA VAL A 13 -15.79 4.27 -3.98
C VAL A 13 -16.23 3.04 -4.77
N LEU A 14 -15.95 1.82 -4.29
CA LEU A 14 -16.40 0.59 -4.94
C LEU A 14 -17.91 0.53 -5.04
N SER A 15 -18.62 0.90 -3.98
CA SER A 15 -20.09 0.90 -3.95
C SER A 15 -20.65 1.91 -4.96
N ALA A 16 -20.05 3.10 -5.05
CA ALA A 16 -20.43 4.11 -6.04
C ALA A 16 -20.17 3.62 -7.48
N ILE A 17 -19.01 3.02 -7.75
CA ILE A 17 -18.69 2.44 -9.07
C ILE A 17 -19.71 1.35 -9.42
N ALA A 18 -19.99 0.42 -8.50
CA ALA A 18 -20.94 -0.66 -8.73
C ALA A 18 -22.35 -0.12 -9.03
N PHE A 19 -22.81 0.87 -8.26
CA PHE A 19 -24.10 1.53 -8.48
C PHE A 19 -24.19 2.14 -9.88
N VAL A 20 -23.24 3.01 -10.26
CA VAL A 20 -23.25 3.69 -11.58
C VAL A 20 -23.07 2.72 -12.74
N THR A 21 -22.35 1.61 -12.52
CA THR A 21 -22.07 0.63 -13.58
C THR A 21 -23.24 -0.32 -13.83
N VAL A 22 -24.00 -0.67 -12.79
CA VAL A 22 -25.13 -1.62 -12.85
C VAL A 22 -26.47 -0.90 -13.01
N SER A 23 -26.59 0.37 -12.61
CA SER A 23 -27.83 1.11 -12.75
C SER A 23 -28.28 1.26 -14.21
N PRO A 24 -29.59 1.41 -14.45
CA PRO A 24 -30.10 1.81 -15.76
C PRO A 24 -29.34 3.01 -16.31
N ILE A 25 -29.15 3.05 -17.63
CA ILE A 25 -28.35 4.10 -18.30
C ILE A 25 -28.87 5.51 -17.97
N GLU A 26 -30.18 5.64 -17.75
CA GLU A 26 -30.90 6.88 -17.42
C GLU A 26 -30.49 7.51 -16.08
N TRP A 27 -29.91 6.72 -15.17
CA TRP A 27 -29.49 7.19 -13.84
C TRP A 27 -28.00 7.47 -13.76
N ARG A 28 -27.28 7.32 -14.87
CA ARG A 28 -25.85 7.61 -14.94
C ARG A 28 -25.67 9.13 -14.81
N PRO A 29 -24.79 9.61 -13.90
CA PRO A 29 -24.41 11.02 -13.86
C PRO A 29 -23.78 11.44 -15.19
N ASP A 30 -23.93 12.71 -15.55
CA ASP A 30 -23.22 13.27 -16.70
C ASP A 30 -21.70 13.09 -16.54
N ASP A 31 -21.03 12.76 -17.65
CA ASP A 31 -19.58 12.58 -17.67
C ASP A 31 -18.88 13.93 -17.44
N ILE A 32 -17.86 13.95 -16.59
CA ILE A 32 -17.17 15.19 -16.20
C ILE A 32 -16.05 15.51 -17.19
N PHE A 33 -15.29 14.49 -17.60
CA PHE A 33 -14.26 14.61 -18.61
C PHE A 33 -14.70 13.91 -19.89
N GLY A 34 -14.68 12.58 -19.85
CA GLY A 34 -15.10 11.69 -20.92
C GLY A 34 -15.29 10.30 -20.35
N VAL A 35 -16.09 9.49 -21.03
CA VAL A 35 -16.53 8.17 -20.51
C VAL A 35 -15.35 7.30 -20.08
N ASN A 36 -14.28 7.27 -20.87
CA ASN A 36 -13.12 6.42 -20.61
C ASN A 36 -12.21 7.01 -19.54
N GLU A 37 -12.05 8.33 -19.53
CA GLU A 37 -11.30 9.06 -18.52
C GLU A 37 -11.92 8.91 -17.13
N ASP A 38 -13.25 9.05 -17.03
CA ASP A 38 -14.01 8.93 -15.78
C ASP A 38 -13.93 7.50 -15.24
N ARG A 39 -14.03 6.48 -16.10
CA ARG A 39 -13.86 5.06 -15.74
C ARG A 39 -12.45 4.77 -15.26
N ALA A 40 -11.43 5.25 -15.97
CA ALA A 40 -10.04 5.07 -15.60
C ALA A 40 -9.74 5.76 -14.25
N LEU A 41 -10.21 6.99 -14.07
CA LEU A 41 -10.04 7.76 -12.84
C LEU A 41 -10.72 7.09 -11.64
N ALA A 42 -11.95 6.59 -11.81
CA ALA A 42 -12.66 5.89 -10.76
C ALA A 42 -11.89 4.65 -10.28
N PHE A 43 -11.38 3.85 -11.21
CA PHE A 43 -10.57 2.67 -10.88
C PHE A 43 -9.20 3.03 -10.31
N ALA A 44 -8.59 4.15 -10.74
CA ALA A 44 -7.34 4.66 -10.17
C ALA A 44 -7.53 5.09 -8.70
N ILE A 45 -8.63 5.78 -8.38
CA ILE A 45 -8.95 6.16 -7.01
C ILE A 45 -9.20 4.92 -6.15
N LEU A 46 -10.00 3.96 -6.65
CA LEU A 46 -10.31 2.72 -5.96
C LEU A 46 -9.04 1.93 -5.60
N SER A 47 -8.21 1.64 -6.61
CA SER A 47 -6.99 0.85 -6.44
C SER A 47 -5.94 1.60 -5.63
N GLY A 48 -5.86 2.93 -5.77
CA GLY A 48 -4.99 3.80 -4.99
C GLY A 48 -5.33 3.76 -3.50
N LEU A 49 -6.61 3.82 -3.14
CA LEU A 49 -7.08 3.72 -1.75
C LEU A 49 -6.82 2.33 -1.15
N PHE A 50 -7.10 1.25 -1.89
CA PHE A 50 -6.76 -0.10 -1.42
C PHE A 50 -5.24 -0.30 -1.26
N THR A 51 -4.44 0.25 -2.17
CA THR A 51 -2.97 0.21 -2.10
C THR A 51 -2.44 1.04 -0.94
N ALA A 52 -3.05 2.19 -0.65
CA ALA A 52 -2.72 2.99 0.51
C ALA A 52 -3.04 2.27 1.84
N ALA A 53 -4.14 1.51 1.88
CA ALA A 53 -4.49 0.67 3.03
C ALA A 53 -3.53 -0.53 3.19
N TYR A 54 -3.15 -1.16 2.07
CA TYR A 54 -2.35 -2.39 2.02
C TYR A 54 -1.18 -2.33 1.03
N PRO A 55 -0.17 -1.48 1.25
CA PRO A 55 0.90 -1.23 0.26
C PRO A 55 1.77 -2.45 -0.02
N ARG A 56 1.84 -3.40 0.91
CA ARG A 56 2.57 -4.67 0.75
C ARG A 56 1.82 -5.69 -0.11
N ARG A 57 0.52 -5.52 -0.30
CA ARG A 57 -0.36 -6.45 -1.01
C ARG A 57 -0.82 -5.89 -2.35
N TRP A 58 -0.06 -4.95 -2.94
CA TRP A 58 -0.42 -4.28 -4.19
C TRP A 58 -0.71 -5.26 -5.34
N ARG A 59 -0.05 -6.42 -5.39
CA ARG A 59 -0.34 -7.48 -6.39
C ARG A 59 -1.73 -8.07 -6.22
N LEU A 60 -2.16 -8.31 -4.98
CA LEU A 60 -3.51 -8.76 -4.67
C LEU A 60 -4.54 -7.66 -4.94
N VAL A 61 -4.18 -6.39 -4.68
CA VAL A 61 -5.01 -5.25 -5.06
C VAL A 61 -5.19 -5.20 -6.57
N ALA A 62 -4.10 -5.30 -7.36
CA ALA A 62 -4.15 -5.33 -8.82
C ALA A 62 -5.06 -6.45 -9.33
N LEU A 63 -4.84 -7.69 -8.86
CA LEU A 63 -5.66 -8.83 -9.24
C LEU A 63 -7.14 -8.61 -8.88
N GLY A 64 -7.41 -8.13 -7.65
CA GLY A 64 -8.75 -7.86 -7.17
C GLY A 64 -9.47 -6.77 -7.97
N THR A 65 -8.80 -5.65 -8.24
CA THR A 65 -9.39 -4.53 -9.01
C THR A 65 -9.60 -4.89 -10.46
N THR A 66 -8.70 -5.66 -11.08
CA THR A 66 -8.91 -6.19 -12.43
C THR A 66 -10.07 -7.19 -12.46
N GLY A 67 -10.16 -8.07 -11.46
CA GLY A 67 -11.30 -8.98 -11.31
C GLY A 67 -12.63 -8.25 -11.16
N ILE A 68 -12.66 -7.15 -10.40
CA ILE A 68 -13.84 -6.27 -10.27
C ILE A 68 -14.17 -5.61 -11.63
N ALA A 69 -13.18 -5.11 -12.36
CA ALA A 69 -13.40 -4.51 -13.69
C ALA A 69 -14.09 -5.50 -14.63
N CYS A 70 -13.54 -6.72 -14.76
CA CYS A 70 -14.14 -7.77 -15.59
C CYS A 70 -15.51 -8.21 -15.07
N GLY A 71 -15.67 -8.37 -13.75
CA GLY A 71 -16.93 -8.78 -13.14
C GLY A 71 -18.05 -7.78 -13.40
N LEU A 72 -17.76 -6.48 -13.33
CA LEU A 72 -18.73 -5.44 -13.63
C LEU A 72 -19.14 -5.42 -15.11
N GLU A 73 -18.22 -5.66 -16.05
CA GLU A 73 -18.57 -5.83 -17.47
C GLU A 73 -19.48 -7.04 -17.70
N ILE A 74 -19.15 -8.18 -17.09
CA ILE A 74 -19.99 -9.39 -17.19
C ILE A 74 -21.39 -9.12 -16.60
N MET A 75 -21.49 -8.41 -15.48
CA MET A 75 -22.78 -8.04 -14.88
C MET A 75 -23.61 -7.13 -15.80
N GLN A 76 -22.98 -6.37 -16.69
CA GLN A 76 -23.73 -5.55 -17.66
C GLN A 76 -24.46 -6.41 -18.71
N LEU A 77 -24.06 -7.66 -18.95
CA LEU A 77 -24.84 -8.59 -19.79
C LEU A 77 -26.24 -8.88 -19.24
N LEU A 78 -26.46 -8.66 -17.94
CA LEU A 78 -27.77 -8.79 -17.31
C LEU A 78 -28.65 -7.55 -17.51
N SER A 79 -28.07 -6.45 -18.00
CA SER A 79 -28.79 -5.21 -18.28
C SER A 79 -29.21 -5.20 -19.75
N ALA A 80 -30.53 -5.12 -19.99
CA ALA A 80 -31.10 -5.15 -21.34
C ALA A 80 -30.62 -3.99 -22.25
N SER A 81 -30.02 -2.94 -21.67
CA SER A 81 -29.58 -1.74 -22.39
C SER A 81 -28.06 -1.60 -22.49
N ARG A 82 -27.26 -2.54 -21.99
CA ARG A 82 -25.79 -2.45 -22.03
C ARG A 82 -25.15 -3.68 -22.68
N HIS A 83 -24.13 -3.43 -23.49
CA HIS A 83 -23.30 -4.47 -24.08
C HIS A 83 -21.97 -4.48 -23.33
N ALA A 84 -21.51 -5.66 -22.93
CA ALA A 84 -20.19 -5.79 -22.32
C ALA A 84 -19.12 -5.50 -23.38
N GLU A 85 -18.18 -4.62 -23.05
CA GLU A 85 -17.13 -4.22 -23.98
C GLU A 85 -15.74 -4.50 -23.37
N ILE A 86 -14.89 -5.19 -24.14
CA ILE A 86 -13.54 -5.54 -23.68
C ILE A 86 -12.72 -4.25 -23.49
N GLU A 87 -12.96 -3.24 -24.32
CA GLU A 87 -12.30 -1.94 -24.21
C GLU A 87 -12.55 -1.30 -22.83
N ASP A 88 -13.78 -1.35 -22.32
CA ASP A 88 -14.14 -0.82 -21.01
C ASP A 88 -13.37 -1.52 -19.88
N ALA A 89 -13.24 -2.84 -19.95
CA ALA A 89 -12.45 -3.61 -18.99
C ALA A 89 -10.97 -3.20 -19.03
N VAL A 90 -10.42 -2.98 -20.22
CA VAL A 90 -9.01 -2.55 -20.40
C VAL A 90 -8.79 -1.14 -19.84
N VAL A 91 -9.70 -0.20 -20.09
CA VAL A 91 -9.66 1.16 -19.55
C VAL A 91 -9.71 1.16 -18.02
N LYS A 92 -10.61 0.36 -17.43
CA LYS A 92 -10.71 0.21 -15.96
C LYS A 92 -9.43 -0.42 -15.39
N ALA A 93 -8.88 -1.44 -16.04
CA ALA A 93 -7.66 -2.10 -15.61
C ALA A 93 -6.43 -1.18 -15.69
N SER A 94 -6.31 -0.39 -16.76
CA SER A 94 -5.20 0.58 -16.91
C SER A 94 -5.28 1.68 -15.85
N GLY A 95 -6.48 2.21 -15.59
CA GLY A 95 -6.74 3.13 -14.48
C GLY A 95 -6.35 2.53 -13.13
N ALA A 96 -6.74 1.28 -12.86
CA ALA A 96 -6.37 0.59 -11.63
C ALA A 96 -4.84 0.47 -11.47
N LEU A 97 -4.11 0.10 -12.52
CA LEU A 97 -2.65 0.01 -12.46
C LEU A 97 -2.00 1.37 -12.20
N ALA A 98 -2.51 2.44 -12.83
CA ALA A 98 -2.03 3.80 -12.61
C ALA A 98 -2.23 4.25 -11.16
N GLY A 99 -3.40 3.98 -10.58
CA GLY A 99 -3.69 4.27 -9.16
C GLY A 99 -2.76 3.54 -8.18
N ILE A 100 -2.46 2.27 -8.45
CA ILE A 100 -1.49 1.47 -7.67
C ILE A 100 -0.10 2.09 -7.77
N ALA A 101 0.36 2.37 -8.99
CA ALA A 101 1.68 2.93 -9.25
C ALA A 101 1.85 4.28 -8.53
N LEU A 102 0.86 5.17 -8.64
CA LEU A 102 0.87 6.46 -7.97
C LEU A 102 0.91 6.32 -6.45
N ALA A 103 0.08 5.44 -5.86
CA ALA A 103 0.08 5.21 -4.43
C ALA A 103 1.44 4.69 -3.91
N LEU A 104 2.07 3.78 -4.65
CA LEU A 104 3.41 3.27 -4.33
C LEU A 104 4.48 4.36 -4.47
N LEU A 105 4.40 5.18 -5.52
CA LEU A 105 5.32 6.30 -5.76
C LEU A 105 5.20 7.36 -4.68
N CYS A 106 3.99 7.79 -4.32
CA CYS A 106 3.74 8.69 -3.21
C CYS A 106 4.31 8.14 -1.90
N ARG A 107 4.17 6.83 -1.66
CA ARG A 107 4.76 6.17 -0.48
C ARG A 107 6.29 6.19 -0.51
N GLN A 108 6.92 5.94 -1.66
CA GLN A 108 8.37 6.01 -1.82
C GLN A 108 8.91 7.43 -1.62
N ILE A 109 8.26 8.43 -2.24
CA ILE A 109 8.64 9.84 -2.09
C ILE A 109 8.48 10.28 -0.64
N TRP A 110 7.34 9.99 -0.02
CA TRP A 110 7.12 10.29 1.40
C TRP A 110 8.21 9.69 2.27
N PHE A 111 8.60 8.44 2.00
CA PHE A 111 9.71 7.80 2.70
C PHE A 111 11.03 8.55 2.53
N ILE A 112 11.38 8.95 1.30
CA ILE A 112 12.62 9.68 1.00
C ILE A 112 12.63 11.04 1.71
N LEU A 113 11.52 11.77 1.68
CA LEU A 113 11.40 13.09 2.30
C LEU A 113 11.41 12.99 3.84
N ASN A 114 10.70 12.01 4.41
CA ASN A 114 10.61 11.84 5.86
C ASN A 114 11.82 11.14 6.48
N ALA A 115 12.69 10.49 5.70
CA ALA A 115 13.97 9.96 6.20
C ALA A 115 14.83 11.03 6.90
N ARG A 116 14.69 12.31 6.49
CA ARG A 116 15.35 13.46 7.15
C ARG A 116 14.68 13.85 8.47
N ARG A 117 13.36 13.65 8.61
CA ARG A 117 12.54 14.04 9.77
C ARG A 117 12.52 12.98 10.88
N HIS A 118 12.73 11.70 10.56
CA HIS A 118 12.86 10.59 11.52
C HIS A 118 14.24 10.51 12.23
N ARG A 119 15.13 11.51 12.04
CA ARG A 119 16.35 11.64 12.87
C ARG A 119 16.05 11.97 14.33
N ASP A 120 14.95 12.66 14.62
CA ASP A 120 14.67 13.22 15.96
C ASP A 120 13.44 12.65 16.69
N ALA A 121 12.60 11.84 16.03
CA ALA A 121 11.29 11.47 16.59
C ALA A 121 11.16 9.98 16.98
N ARG A 122 11.49 9.72 18.25
CA ARG A 122 10.74 8.90 19.24
C ARG A 122 10.22 7.51 18.84
N ARG A 123 10.94 6.47 19.27
CA ARG A 123 10.63 5.60 20.43
C ARG A 123 11.86 4.72 20.64
N ILE A 124 12.70 5.09 21.60
CA ILE A 124 13.83 4.27 22.01
C ILE A 124 13.23 3.05 22.72
N ILE A 125 13.19 1.88 22.08
CA ILE A 125 13.10 0.63 22.84
C ILE A 125 14.56 0.26 23.09
N ALA A 126 15.13 0.85 24.13
CA ALA A 126 16.51 0.62 24.52
C ALA A 126 16.58 -0.79 25.09
N HIS A 127 16.86 -1.77 24.23
CA HIS A 127 17.47 -3.00 24.67
C HIS A 127 18.96 -2.87 24.40
N THR A 128 19.72 -2.48 25.43
CA THR A 128 21.18 -2.45 25.36
C THR A 128 21.66 -3.90 25.37
N SER A 129 22.13 -4.38 24.23
CA SER A 129 22.70 -5.73 24.09
C SER A 129 24.11 -5.63 23.51
N PRO A 130 24.98 -6.64 23.69
CA PRO A 130 26.29 -6.65 23.05
C PRO A 130 26.14 -6.53 21.52
N GLY A 131 26.50 -5.37 20.97
CA GLY A 131 26.43 -5.07 19.54
C GLY A 131 25.32 -4.13 19.09
N ILE A 132 24.16 -4.06 19.76
CA ILE A 132 23.05 -3.17 19.40
C ILE A 132 22.76 -2.22 20.56
N SER A 133 22.94 -0.92 20.31
CA SER A 133 22.78 0.14 21.31
C SER A 133 21.35 0.70 21.35
N ALA A 134 20.66 0.75 20.21
CA ALA A 134 19.26 1.18 20.15
C ALA A 134 18.49 0.56 18.98
N VAL A 135 17.23 0.25 19.24
CA VAL A 135 16.27 -0.25 18.24
C VAL A 135 15.13 0.75 18.12
N PHE A 136 14.88 1.23 16.90
CA PHE A 136 13.76 2.10 16.57
C PHE A 136 12.91 1.43 15.52
N PHE A 137 11.61 1.32 15.78
CA PHE A 137 10.69 0.71 14.84
C PHE A 137 9.42 1.55 14.68
N ASP A 138 9.07 1.83 13.44
CA ASP A 138 7.79 2.43 13.08
C ASP A 138 6.85 1.34 12.50
N PRO A 139 5.81 0.91 13.24
CA PRO A 139 4.86 -0.10 12.78
C PRO A 139 3.94 0.40 11.66
N ALA A 140 3.77 1.71 11.48
CA ALA A 140 2.96 2.25 10.39
C ALA A 140 3.63 1.98 9.03
N ASP A 141 4.94 2.17 8.97
CA ASP A 141 5.70 2.14 7.72
C ASP A 141 6.58 0.90 7.58
N GLY A 142 6.77 0.13 8.66
CA GLY A 142 7.62 -1.06 8.71
C GLY A 142 9.10 -0.70 8.65
N LEU A 143 9.49 0.45 9.19
CA LEU A 143 10.86 0.93 9.16
C LEU A 143 11.56 0.55 10.46
N LEU A 144 12.65 -0.20 10.37
CA LEU A 144 13.51 -0.54 11.49
C LEU A 144 14.84 0.19 11.34
N ARG A 145 15.26 0.90 12.37
CA ARG A 145 16.60 1.50 12.47
C ARG A 145 17.31 0.88 13.66
N LEU A 146 18.49 0.35 13.40
CA LEU A 146 19.37 -0.23 14.40
C LEU A 146 20.58 0.66 14.54
N ARG A 147 20.83 1.13 15.76
CA ARG A 147 22.11 1.74 16.12
C ARG A 147 22.96 0.67 16.79
N PHE A 148 24.18 0.52 16.29
CA PHE A 148 25.15 -0.42 16.81
C PHE A 148 26.02 0.23 17.88
N THR A 149 26.71 -0.58 18.68
CA THR A 149 27.62 -0.07 19.72
C THR A 149 28.88 0.59 19.15
N ASP A 150 29.22 0.31 17.89
CA ASP A 150 30.32 0.96 17.15
C ASP A 150 29.92 2.34 16.56
N GLY A 151 28.71 2.82 16.88
CA GLY A 151 28.17 4.08 16.39
C GLY A 151 27.56 4.01 14.98
N LYS A 152 27.66 2.87 14.27
CA LYS A 152 27.03 2.73 12.96
C LYS A 152 25.53 2.61 13.10
N GLU A 153 24.83 3.10 12.09
CA GLU A 153 23.40 2.93 11.96
C GLU A 153 23.07 2.16 10.69
N ARG A 154 22.11 1.25 10.79
CA ARG A 154 21.55 0.54 9.65
C ARG A 154 20.05 0.71 9.63
N LEU A 155 19.53 0.96 8.44
CA LEU A 155 18.12 1.19 8.20
C LEU A 155 17.59 0.01 7.37
N PHE A 156 16.47 -0.56 7.79
CA PHE A 156 15.82 -1.67 7.10
C PHE A 156 14.39 -1.26 6.78
N ALA A 157 14.03 -1.32 5.49
CA ALA A 157 12.69 -1.02 5.03
C ALA A 157 11.87 -2.31 4.93
N GLY A 158 10.57 -2.21 5.24
CA GLY A 158 9.67 -3.35 5.06
C GLY A 158 9.80 -4.43 6.13
N VAL A 159 10.37 -4.10 7.29
CA VAL A 159 10.42 -4.99 8.46
C VAL A 159 9.02 -5.20 9.04
N ASP A 160 8.71 -6.44 9.40
CA ASP A 160 7.46 -6.82 10.03
C ASP A 160 7.51 -6.60 11.55
N GLN A 161 6.39 -6.24 12.18
CA GLN A 161 6.34 -6.02 13.63
C GLN A 161 6.69 -7.28 14.43
N GLY A 162 6.36 -8.47 13.93
CA GLY A 162 6.73 -9.75 14.54
C GLY A 162 8.24 -9.96 14.55
N ALA A 163 8.94 -9.58 13.49
CA ALA A 163 10.41 -9.67 13.42
C ALA A 163 11.08 -8.74 14.44
N VAL A 164 10.54 -7.53 14.63
CA VAL A 164 11.05 -6.60 15.67
C VAL A 164 10.76 -7.11 17.06
N THR A 165 9.58 -7.67 17.28
CA THR A 165 9.23 -8.26 18.58
C THR A 165 10.15 -9.43 18.91
N GLY A 166 10.44 -10.30 17.94
CA GLY A 166 11.42 -11.38 18.07
C GLY A 166 12.83 -10.88 18.38
N LEU A 167 13.27 -9.79 17.74
CA LEU A 167 14.56 -9.15 18.04
C LEU A 167 14.62 -8.61 19.48
N LEU A 168 13.51 -8.08 20.01
CA LEU A 168 13.46 -7.50 21.34
C LEU A 168 13.32 -8.54 22.46
N GLN A 169 12.76 -9.71 22.15
CA GLN A 169 12.49 -10.78 23.13
C GLN A 169 13.55 -11.88 23.13
N THR A 170 14.44 -11.91 22.13
CA THR A 170 15.47 -12.95 22.04
C THR A 170 16.61 -12.72 23.04
N PRO A 171 17.16 -13.78 23.65
CA PRO A 171 18.34 -13.68 24.50
C PRO A 171 19.62 -13.28 23.73
N GLU A 172 19.67 -13.49 22.40
CA GLU A 172 20.82 -13.16 21.55
C GLU A 172 20.44 -12.19 20.39
N PRO A 173 20.22 -10.89 20.66
CA PRO A 173 19.72 -9.94 19.64
C PRO A 173 20.60 -9.83 18.41
N MET A 174 21.93 -9.85 18.59
CA MET A 174 22.88 -9.74 17.48
C MET A 174 22.83 -10.94 16.53
N ARG A 175 22.61 -12.15 17.05
CA ARG A 175 22.47 -13.36 16.22
C ARG A 175 21.14 -13.34 15.46
N TYR A 176 20.06 -12.93 16.13
CA TYR A 176 18.75 -12.77 15.49
C TYR A 176 18.80 -11.73 14.38
N TYR A 177 19.46 -10.60 14.63
CA TYR A 177 19.69 -9.57 13.62
C TYR A 177 20.33 -10.13 12.34
N ARG A 178 21.47 -10.82 12.43
CA ARG A 178 22.16 -11.36 11.23
C ARG A 178 21.31 -12.39 10.49
N THR A 179 20.59 -13.23 11.22
CA THR A 179 19.88 -14.39 10.65
C THR A 179 18.49 -14.08 10.13
N HIS A 180 17.78 -13.12 10.73
CA HIS A 180 16.38 -12.84 10.44
C HIS A 180 16.13 -11.42 9.90
N ILE A 181 17.07 -10.50 10.11
CA ILE A 181 16.90 -9.11 9.67
C ILE A 181 17.82 -8.79 8.50
N GLU A 182 19.13 -8.89 8.69
CA GLU A 182 20.14 -8.59 7.67
C GLU A 182 20.01 -9.47 6.43
N SER A 183 19.69 -10.76 6.63
CA SER A 183 19.50 -11.73 5.54
C SER A 183 18.19 -11.55 4.77
N ARG A 184 17.17 -10.92 5.37
CA ARG A 184 15.78 -10.97 4.88
C ARG A 184 15.25 -9.62 4.40
N TYR A 185 15.76 -8.52 4.95
CA TYR A 185 15.30 -7.18 4.62
C TYR A 185 16.41 -6.38 3.96
N GLU A 186 16.05 -5.64 2.91
CA GLU A 186 16.98 -4.77 2.23
C GLU A 186 17.46 -3.66 3.17
N GLN A 187 18.78 -3.60 3.35
CA GLN A 187 19.44 -2.49 4.01
C GLN A 187 19.36 -1.26 3.10
N ARG A 188 18.76 -0.18 3.62
CA ARG A 188 18.88 1.15 3.02
C ARG A 188 20.07 1.86 3.64
N LEU A 189 20.86 2.52 2.78
CA LEU A 189 21.92 3.42 3.21
C LEU A 189 21.29 4.51 4.10
N ALA A 190 21.84 4.66 5.31
CA ALA A 190 21.54 5.81 6.15
C ALA A 190 22.17 7.04 5.49
N ALA A 191 21.35 7.96 5.01
CA ALA A 191 21.77 9.21 4.40
C ALA A 191 22.17 10.27 5.44
#